data_AF-A0A6I3XWK5-F1
#
_entry.id   AF-A0A6I3XWK5-F1
#
_cell.length_a   1.000
_cell.length_b   1.000
_cell.length_c   1.000
_cell.angle_alpha   90.00
_cell.angle_beta   90.00
_cell.angle_gamma   90.00
#
_symmetry.space_group_name_H-M   'P 1'
#
loop_
_entity.id
_entity.type
_entity.pdbx_description
1 polymer ?
#
loop_
_entity_poly.entity_id
_entity_poly.type
_entity_poly.pdbx_seq_one_letter_code
_entity_poly.pdbx_strand_id
1 'polypeptide(L)'
;MFSLNKLSPTITDMIRFDHSHTLVTFHQYTTTQKPKVKKALAETICTALEIHATLEEEVFYPVMRELEGSDPTMLKAEPEHNEMRRLIAQLRATPATSAKHDELVHELMRDVMHHVADEETVLLPDAERKLSRDRLSELGAEMTRRRLQLVTPQAGKIAKDTVIGFSGSTAAVVLGVAGAAFAALKLLPRKPATQA
;
A
#
# COMPACT_ATOMS: atom_id res chain seq x y z
N MET A 1 30.26 13.40 0.24
CA MET A 1 28.97 14.10 0.36
C MET A 1 27.92 13.08 0.80
N PHE A 2 27.31 13.26 1.98
CA PHE A 2 26.18 12.43 2.40
C PHE A 2 24.97 12.74 1.51
N SER A 3 24.56 11.80 0.66
CA SER A 3 23.36 11.94 -0.16
C SER A 3 22.15 11.58 0.68
N LEU A 4 21.22 12.53 0.86
CA LEU A 4 19.97 12.33 1.63
C LEU A 4 19.12 11.18 1.09
N ASN A 5 19.30 10.79 -0.17
CA ASN A 5 18.65 9.62 -0.77
C ASN A 5 19.01 8.31 -0.03
N LYS A 6 20.22 8.20 0.56
CA LYS A 6 20.65 6.98 1.29
C LYS A 6 19.93 6.74 2.61
N LEU A 7 19.18 7.74 3.11
CA LEU A 7 18.37 7.71 4.33
C LEU A 7 16.88 7.48 4.04
N SER A 8 16.45 7.58 2.77
CA SER A 8 15.06 7.30 2.41
C SER A 8 14.84 5.79 2.33
N PRO A 9 13.69 5.27 2.79
CA PRO A 9 13.33 3.86 2.61
C PRO A 9 13.47 3.46 1.13
N THR A 10 13.92 2.24 0.86
CA THR A 10 13.91 1.72 -0.52
C THR A 10 12.47 1.49 -0.98
N ILE A 11 12.26 1.40 -2.29
CA ILE A 11 10.94 1.02 -2.83
C ILE A 11 10.49 -0.35 -2.30
N THR A 12 11.40 -1.31 -2.13
CA THR A 12 11.08 -2.62 -1.59
C THR A 12 10.70 -2.57 -0.11
N ASP A 13 11.37 -1.74 0.71
CA ASP A 13 10.97 -1.50 2.10
C ASP A 13 9.55 -0.90 2.19
N MET A 14 9.22 0.00 1.26
CA MET A 14 7.90 0.65 1.23
C MET A 14 6.78 -0.32 0.82
N ILE A 15 7.03 -1.19 -0.15
CA ILE A 15 6.07 -2.22 -0.57
C ILE A 15 5.81 -3.19 0.59
N ARG A 16 6.86 -3.69 1.25
CA ARG A 16 6.71 -4.56 2.44
C ARG A 16 5.98 -3.89 3.60
N PHE A 17 6.15 -2.58 3.75
CA PHE A 17 5.39 -1.80 4.72
C PHE A 17 3.90 -1.77 4.38
N ASP A 18 3.54 -1.60 3.10
CA ASP A 18 2.14 -1.64 2.64
C ASP A 18 1.51 -3.02 2.86
N HIS A 19 2.25 -4.09 2.56
CA HIS A 19 1.84 -5.48 2.85
C HIS A 19 1.53 -5.65 4.35
N SER A 20 2.50 -5.27 5.18
CA SER A 20 2.39 -5.38 6.63
C SER A 20 1.19 -4.59 7.16
N HIS A 21 0.98 -3.37 6.66
CA HIS A 21 -0.15 -2.55 7.05
C HIS A 21 -1.49 -3.21 6.71
N THR A 22 -1.61 -3.76 5.50
CA THR A 22 -2.83 -4.44 5.05
C THR A 22 -3.12 -5.68 5.88
N LEU A 23 -2.11 -6.53 6.12
CA LEU A 23 -2.24 -7.75 6.94
C LEU A 23 -2.59 -7.43 8.40
N VAL A 24 -1.97 -6.41 8.99
CA VAL A 24 -2.30 -5.96 10.35
C VAL A 24 -3.73 -5.42 10.42
N THR A 25 -4.17 -4.66 9.42
CA THR A 25 -5.54 -4.14 9.36
C THR A 25 -6.55 -5.28 9.27
N PHE A 26 -6.26 -6.29 8.43
CA PHE A 26 -7.09 -7.48 8.35
C PHE A 26 -7.09 -8.29 9.64
N HIS A 27 -5.97 -8.38 10.36
CA HIS A 27 -5.93 -9.04 11.66
C HIS A 27 -6.85 -8.36 12.71
N GLN A 28 -7.14 -7.07 12.57
CA GLN A 28 -8.12 -6.37 13.42
C GLN A 28 -9.57 -6.68 13.05
N TYR A 29 -9.83 -7.24 11.86
CA TYR A 29 -11.17 -7.52 11.37
C TYR A 29 -11.72 -8.80 11.98
N THR A 30 -12.90 -8.73 12.61
CA THR A 30 -13.66 -9.92 13.01
C THR A 30 -15.12 -9.83 12.59
N THR A 31 -15.73 -10.97 12.26
CA THR A 31 -17.12 -11.01 11.78
C THR A 31 -18.14 -10.62 12.85
N THR A 32 -17.75 -10.69 14.13
CA THR A 32 -18.58 -10.34 15.31
C THR A 32 -18.53 -8.85 15.68
N GLN A 33 -17.69 -8.05 15.02
CA GLN A 33 -17.63 -6.61 15.25
C GLN A 33 -18.91 -5.89 14.81
N LYS A 34 -19.12 -4.70 15.38
CA LYS A 34 -20.19 -3.79 14.96
C LYS A 34 -20.05 -3.49 13.45
N PRO A 35 -21.14 -3.45 12.67
CA PRO A 35 -21.08 -3.21 11.22
C PRO A 35 -20.30 -1.94 10.82
N LYS A 36 -20.36 -0.89 11.65
CA LYS A 36 -19.60 0.35 11.44
C LYS A 36 -18.08 0.14 11.51
N VAL A 37 -17.60 -0.72 12.41
CA VAL A 37 -16.18 -1.06 12.57
C VAL A 37 -15.74 -1.95 11.42
N LYS A 38 -16.51 -2.98 11.08
CA LYS A 38 -16.25 -3.85 9.92
C LYS A 38 -16.10 -3.03 8.64
N LYS A 39 -17.05 -2.12 8.39
CA LYS A 39 -17.00 -1.21 7.23
C LYS A 39 -15.74 -0.35 7.23
N ALA A 40 -15.35 0.22 8.37
CA ALA A 40 -14.18 1.09 8.45
C ALA A 40 -12.86 0.33 8.21
N LEU A 41 -12.72 -0.88 8.77
CA LEU A 41 -11.56 -1.75 8.53
C LEU A 41 -11.49 -2.22 7.08
N ALA A 42 -12.62 -2.70 6.53
CA ALA A 42 -12.72 -3.09 5.13
C ALA A 42 -12.37 -1.93 4.19
N GLU A 43 -12.86 -0.73 4.48
CA GLU A 43 -12.59 0.45 3.67
C GLU A 43 -11.13 0.94 3.80
N THR A 44 -10.51 0.75 4.96
CA THR A 44 -9.07 0.99 5.16
C THR A 44 -8.24 0.04 4.28
N ILE A 45 -8.56 -1.26 4.31
CA ILE A 45 -7.94 -2.28 3.45
C ILE A 45 -8.11 -1.91 1.96
N CYS A 46 -9.33 -1.62 1.53
CA CYS A 46 -9.61 -1.26 0.13
C CYS A 46 -8.79 -0.05 -0.33
N THR A 47 -8.76 1.01 0.48
CA THR A 47 -8.01 2.24 0.15
C THR A 47 -6.50 1.97 0.11
N ALA A 48 -5.98 1.17 1.05
CA ALA A 48 -4.57 0.81 1.08
C ALA A 48 -4.16 0.01 -0.16
N LEU A 49 -4.95 -1.01 -0.54
CA LEU A 49 -4.71 -1.83 -1.73
C LEU A 49 -4.77 -1.03 -3.03
N GLU A 50 -5.75 -0.12 -3.18
CA GLU A 50 -5.83 0.73 -4.38
C GLU A 50 -4.62 1.65 -4.52
N ILE A 51 -4.15 2.23 -3.40
CA ILE A 51 -2.94 3.07 -3.40
C ILE A 51 -1.72 2.22 -3.72
N HIS A 52 -1.55 1.08 -3.04
CA HIS A 52 -0.44 0.15 -3.22
C HIS A 52 -0.33 -0.33 -4.68
N ALA A 53 -1.42 -0.86 -5.24
CA ALA A 53 -1.46 -1.30 -6.63
C ALA A 53 -1.11 -0.19 -7.62
N THR A 54 -1.61 1.05 -7.39
CA THR A 54 -1.27 2.20 -8.23
C THR A 54 0.22 2.54 -8.14
N LEU A 55 0.82 2.46 -6.96
CA LEU A 55 2.24 2.77 -6.76
C LEU A 55 3.14 1.75 -7.44
N GLU A 56 2.78 0.48 -7.40
CA GLU A 56 3.53 -0.57 -8.09
C GLU A 56 3.42 -0.45 -9.60
N GLU A 57 2.20 -0.33 -10.12
CA GLU A 57 1.95 -0.24 -11.56
C GLU A 57 2.61 1.00 -12.19
N GLU A 58 2.65 2.13 -11.48
CA GLU A 58 3.23 3.37 -11.99
C GLU A 58 4.73 3.52 -11.74
N VAL A 59 5.28 2.92 -10.68
CA VAL A 59 6.68 3.16 -10.26
C VAL A 59 7.53 1.89 -10.26
N PHE A 60 7.03 0.78 -9.72
CA PHE A 60 7.82 -0.43 -9.52
C PHE A 60 7.84 -1.36 -10.74
N TYR A 61 6.66 -1.75 -11.23
CA TYR A 61 6.50 -2.68 -12.33
C TYR A 61 7.10 -2.24 -13.65
N PRO A 62 7.11 -0.95 -14.05
CA PRO A 62 7.81 -0.53 -15.25
C PRO A 62 9.30 -0.92 -15.21
N VAL A 63 9.95 -0.73 -14.07
CA VAL A 63 11.36 -1.11 -13.87
C VAL A 63 11.52 -2.63 -13.85
N MET A 64 10.65 -3.34 -13.14
CA MET A 64 10.75 -4.80 -13.06
C MET A 64 10.46 -5.49 -14.40
N ARG A 65 9.59 -4.94 -15.25
CA ARG A 65 9.35 -5.46 -16.60
C ARG A 65 10.60 -5.35 -17.49
N GLU A 66 11.39 -4.30 -17.34
CA GLU A 66 12.67 -4.17 -18.05
C GLU A 66 13.70 -5.21 -17.59
N LEU A 67 13.63 -5.66 -16.32
CA LEU A 67 14.58 -6.60 -15.72
C LEU A 67 14.18 -8.08 -15.86
N GLU A 68 12.87 -8.37 -15.76
CA GLU A 68 12.32 -9.72 -15.64
C GLU A 68 11.47 -10.14 -16.83
N GLY A 69 11.02 -9.20 -17.67
CA GLY A 69 10.35 -9.41 -18.96
C GLY A 69 9.21 -10.45 -18.97
N SER A 70 9.59 -11.73 -19.05
CA SER A 70 8.72 -12.90 -19.16
C SER A 70 8.58 -13.72 -17.86
N ASP A 71 9.05 -13.22 -16.72
CA ASP A 71 8.86 -13.91 -15.45
C ASP A 71 7.36 -14.13 -15.17
N PRO A 72 6.93 -15.37 -14.86
CA PRO A 72 5.50 -15.67 -14.65
C PRO A 72 4.87 -14.83 -13.54
N THR A 73 5.60 -14.47 -12.50
CA THR A 73 5.10 -13.63 -11.39
C THR A 73 4.82 -12.22 -11.88
N MET A 74 5.70 -11.64 -12.70
CA MET A 74 5.45 -10.34 -13.33
C MET A 74 4.23 -10.34 -14.26
N LEU A 75 3.96 -11.44 -14.95
CA LEU A 75 2.80 -11.57 -15.84
C LEU A 75 1.46 -11.68 -15.08
N LYS A 76 1.48 -12.14 -13.82
CA LYS A 76 0.28 -12.28 -12.97
C LYS A 76 -0.06 -11.04 -12.18
N ALA A 77 0.93 -10.21 -11.84
CA ALA A 77 0.77 -9.09 -10.91
C ALA A 77 -0.39 -8.13 -11.28
N GLU A 78 -0.46 -7.68 -12.53
CA GLU A 78 -1.53 -6.77 -12.98
C GLU A 78 -2.92 -7.46 -13.08
N PRO A 79 -3.04 -8.70 -13.60
CA PRO A 79 -4.26 -9.49 -13.46
C PRO A 79 -4.75 -9.64 -12.01
N GLU A 80 -3.87 -9.92 -11.06
CA GLU A 80 -4.21 -10.02 -9.63
C GLU A 80 -4.71 -8.68 -9.07
N HIS A 81 -4.08 -7.57 -9.44
CA HIS A 81 -4.55 -6.22 -9.07
C HIS A 81 -5.96 -5.93 -9.61
N ASN A 82 -6.24 -6.34 -10.84
CA ASN A 82 -7.56 -6.16 -11.44
C ASN A 82 -8.64 -6.99 -10.73
N GLU A 83 -8.29 -8.20 -10.29
CA GLU A 83 -9.20 -9.02 -9.48
C GLU A 83 -9.45 -8.41 -8.10
N MET A 84 -8.41 -7.92 -7.44
CA MET A 84 -8.56 -7.17 -6.18
C MET A 84 -9.47 -5.96 -6.35
N ARG A 85 -9.31 -5.17 -7.43
CA ARG A 85 -10.22 -4.03 -7.75
C ARG A 85 -11.67 -4.48 -7.95
N ARG A 86 -11.89 -5.61 -8.62
CA ARG A 86 -13.22 -6.20 -8.82
C ARG A 86 -13.87 -6.57 -7.48
N LEU A 87 -13.11 -7.18 -6.57
CA LEU A 87 -13.58 -7.55 -5.23
C LEU A 87 -13.84 -6.33 -4.36
N ILE A 88 -12.97 -5.32 -4.40
CA ILE A 88 -13.15 -4.03 -3.71
C ILE A 88 -14.45 -3.36 -4.15
N ALA A 89 -14.73 -3.31 -5.45
CA ALA A 89 -15.97 -2.73 -5.97
C ALA A 89 -17.23 -3.45 -5.44
N GLN A 90 -17.22 -4.79 -5.44
CA GLN A 90 -18.31 -5.59 -4.87
C GLN A 90 -18.46 -5.40 -3.36
N LEU A 91 -17.34 -5.35 -2.64
CA LEU A 91 -17.31 -5.18 -1.20
C LEU A 91 -17.91 -3.83 -0.80
N ARG A 92 -17.54 -2.74 -1.50
CA ARG A 92 -18.10 -1.39 -1.28
C ARG A 92 -19.59 -1.29 -1.61
N ALA A 93 -20.08 -2.09 -2.55
CA ALA A 93 -21.50 -2.20 -2.88
C ALA A 93 -22.29 -3.08 -1.89
N THR A 94 -21.62 -3.84 -1.03
CA THR A 94 -22.25 -4.80 -0.12
C THR A 94 -22.35 -4.25 1.31
N PRO A 95 -23.56 -4.20 1.92
CA PRO A 95 -23.72 -3.72 3.30
C PRO A 95 -22.92 -4.55 4.31
N ALA A 96 -22.22 -3.89 5.24
CA ALA A 96 -21.43 -4.55 6.28
C ALA A 96 -22.25 -5.37 7.30
N THR A 97 -23.58 -5.29 7.24
CA THR A 97 -24.51 -6.14 7.99
C THR A 97 -24.76 -7.49 7.33
N SER A 98 -24.38 -7.66 6.06
CA SER A 98 -24.57 -8.90 5.30
C SER A 98 -23.41 -9.88 5.53
N ALA A 99 -23.72 -11.17 5.61
CA ALA A 99 -22.71 -12.24 5.60
C ALA A 99 -21.84 -12.20 4.34
N LYS A 100 -22.41 -11.77 3.20
CA LYS A 100 -21.68 -11.61 1.94
C LYS A 100 -20.54 -10.59 2.05
N HIS A 101 -20.66 -9.59 2.92
CA HIS A 101 -19.58 -8.62 3.16
C HIS A 101 -18.37 -9.32 3.78
N ASP A 102 -18.60 -10.17 4.79
CA ASP A 102 -17.53 -10.93 5.45
C ASP A 102 -16.87 -11.92 4.48
N GLU A 103 -17.68 -12.59 3.63
CA GLU A 103 -17.16 -13.47 2.57
C GLU A 103 -16.25 -12.72 1.59
N LEU A 104 -16.67 -11.54 1.13
CA LEU A 104 -15.92 -10.71 0.18
C LEU A 104 -14.61 -10.18 0.80
N VAL A 105 -14.60 -9.80 2.08
CA VAL A 105 -13.37 -9.43 2.79
C VAL A 105 -12.39 -10.61 2.82
N HIS A 106 -12.86 -11.80 3.17
CA HIS A 106 -12.01 -12.98 3.20
C HIS A 106 -11.54 -13.41 1.81
N GLU A 107 -12.36 -13.26 0.78
CA GLU A 107 -11.99 -13.52 -0.61
C GLU A 107 -10.90 -12.57 -1.07
N LEU A 108 -11.10 -11.27 -0.90
CA LEU A 108 -10.09 -10.24 -1.19
C LEU A 108 -8.77 -10.55 -0.47
N MET A 109 -8.81 -10.88 0.82
CA MET A 109 -7.59 -11.12 1.58
C MET A 109 -6.87 -12.43 1.20
N ARG A 110 -7.57 -13.43 0.65
CA ARG A 110 -6.89 -14.60 0.08
C ARG A 110 -6.06 -14.20 -1.14
N ASP A 111 -6.63 -13.40 -2.04
CA ASP A 111 -5.93 -12.94 -3.23
C ASP A 111 -4.74 -12.05 -2.87
N VAL A 112 -4.93 -11.15 -1.89
CA VAL A 112 -3.84 -10.33 -1.33
C VAL A 112 -2.72 -11.20 -0.76
N MET A 113 -3.02 -12.26 0.00
CA MET A 113 -1.97 -13.11 0.57
C MET A 113 -1.18 -13.88 -0.49
N HIS A 114 -1.82 -14.31 -1.58
CA HIS A 114 -1.11 -14.94 -2.69
C HIS A 114 -0.21 -13.93 -3.41
N HIS A 115 -0.75 -12.75 -3.73
CA HIS A 115 -0.03 -11.65 -4.34
C HIS A 115 1.22 -11.26 -3.52
N VAL A 116 1.03 -10.99 -2.22
CA VAL A 116 2.11 -10.65 -1.28
C VAL A 116 3.18 -11.74 -1.25
N ALA A 117 2.80 -13.02 -1.25
CA ALA A 117 3.76 -14.12 -1.23
C ALA A 117 4.63 -14.15 -2.49
N ASP A 118 4.02 -13.98 -3.66
CA ASP A 118 4.71 -13.92 -4.94
C ASP A 118 5.69 -12.73 -4.99
N GLU A 119 5.29 -11.56 -4.51
CA GLU A 119 6.17 -10.38 -4.47
C GLU A 119 7.32 -10.51 -3.46
N GLU A 120 7.01 -10.88 -2.21
CA GLU A 120 7.97 -10.96 -1.09
C GLU A 120 9.06 -12.01 -1.35
N THR A 121 8.73 -13.07 -2.10
CA THR A 121 9.65 -14.20 -2.34
C THR A 121 10.35 -14.14 -3.69
N VAL A 122 9.78 -13.45 -4.68
CA VAL A 122 10.33 -13.37 -6.04
C VAL A 122 10.69 -11.94 -6.40
N LEU A 123 9.70 -11.06 -6.59
CA LEU A 123 9.91 -9.74 -7.21
C LEU A 123 10.78 -8.81 -6.37
N LEU A 124 10.52 -8.68 -5.07
CA LEU A 124 11.28 -7.77 -4.21
C LEU A 124 12.72 -8.26 -4.01
N PRO A 125 12.98 -9.55 -3.74
CA PRO A 125 14.34 -10.08 -3.73
C PRO A 125 15.08 -9.93 -5.06
N ASP A 126 14.40 -10.09 -6.20
CA ASP A 126 15.01 -9.89 -7.52
C ASP A 126 15.41 -8.43 -7.75
N ALA A 127 14.52 -7.49 -7.41
CA ALA A 127 14.84 -6.06 -7.44
C ALA A 127 16.08 -5.76 -6.58
N GLU A 128 16.16 -6.33 -5.38
CA GLU A 128 17.29 -6.15 -4.45
C GLU A 128 18.60 -6.76 -4.94
N ARG A 129 18.54 -7.85 -5.73
CA ARG A 129 19.72 -8.45 -6.36
C ARG A 129 20.20 -7.67 -7.57
N LYS A 130 19.28 -7.14 -8.38
CA LYS A 130 19.58 -6.57 -9.70
C LYS A 130 19.77 -5.05 -9.69
N LEU A 131 19.17 -4.34 -8.74
CA LEU A 131 19.28 -2.89 -8.62
C LEU A 131 20.25 -2.50 -7.50
N SER A 132 20.99 -1.42 -7.74
CA SER A 132 21.82 -0.83 -6.68
C SER A 132 20.93 -0.24 -5.58
N ARG A 133 21.42 -0.21 -4.33
CA ARG A 133 20.72 0.44 -3.23
C ARG A 133 20.36 1.90 -3.52
N ASP A 134 21.24 2.62 -4.22
CA ASP A 134 20.97 4.01 -4.60
C ASP A 134 19.78 4.10 -5.56
N ARG A 135 19.67 3.18 -6.54
CA ARG A 135 18.51 3.13 -7.44
C ARG A 135 17.22 2.75 -6.71
N LEU A 136 17.28 1.78 -5.79
CA LEU A 136 16.14 1.39 -4.97
C LEU A 136 15.63 2.54 -4.08
N SER A 137 16.54 3.34 -3.51
CA SER A 137 16.20 4.53 -2.74
C SER A 137 15.63 5.67 -3.62
N GLU A 138 16.11 5.84 -4.85
CA GLU A 138 15.52 6.79 -5.81
C GLU A 138 14.07 6.45 -6.14
N LEU A 139 13.80 5.17 -6.42
CA LEU A 139 12.45 4.65 -6.66
C LEU A 139 11.57 4.80 -5.41
N GLY A 140 12.11 4.57 -4.21
CA GLY A 140 11.38 4.80 -2.95
C GLY A 140 11.00 6.28 -2.77
N ALA A 141 11.88 7.21 -3.14
CA ALA A 141 11.56 8.63 -3.11
C ALA A 141 10.49 9.03 -4.16
N GLU A 142 10.49 8.41 -5.33
CA GLU A 142 9.44 8.57 -6.34
C GLU A 142 8.08 8.04 -5.86
N MET A 143 8.06 6.80 -5.37
CA MET A 143 6.88 6.17 -4.77
C MET A 143 6.32 7.02 -3.61
N THR A 144 7.18 7.56 -2.75
CA THR A 144 6.76 8.45 -1.66
C THR A 144 6.04 9.70 -2.18
N ARG A 145 6.58 10.36 -3.21
CA ARG A 145 5.94 11.54 -3.82
C ARG A 145 4.58 11.18 -4.40
N ARG A 146 4.50 10.07 -5.12
CA ARG A 146 3.24 9.61 -5.71
C ARG A 146 2.21 9.23 -4.64
N ARG A 147 2.62 8.52 -3.59
CA ARG A 147 1.76 8.15 -2.46
C ARG A 147 1.09 9.38 -1.84
N LEU A 148 1.82 10.47 -1.66
CA LEU A 148 1.27 11.70 -1.10
C LEU A 148 0.19 12.32 -2.00
N GLN A 149 0.36 12.26 -3.31
CA GLN A 149 -0.65 12.73 -4.27
C GLN A 149 -1.93 11.90 -4.19
N LEU A 150 -1.82 10.59 -3.95
CA LEU A 150 -2.95 9.68 -3.81
C LEU A 150 -3.65 9.80 -2.44
N VAL A 151 -2.87 9.99 -1.37
CA VAL A 151 -3.37 10.08 0.01
C VAL A 151 -3.99 11.44 0.33
N THR A 152 -3.39 12.54 -0.13
CA THR A 152 -3.82 13.90 0.26
C THR A 152 -5.31 14.16 -0.01
N PRO A 153 -5.88 13.82 -1.18
CA PRO A 153 -7.31 14.01 -1.45
C PRO A 153 -8.22 13.19 -0.53
N GLN A 154 -7.72 12.10 0.04
CA GLN A 154 -8.48 11.14 0.84
C GLN A 154 -8.16 11.22 2.34
N ALA A 155 -7.32 12.15 2.78
CA ALA A 155 -6.77 12.20 4.14
C ALA A 155 -7.85 12.22 5.23
N GLY A 156 -8.93 12.99 5.03
CA GLY A 156 -10.04 13.04 5.99
C GLY A 156 -10.80 11.72 6.12
N LYS A 157 -10.96 10.99 5.01
CA LYS A 157 -11.59 9.66 4.98
C LYS A 157 -10.69 8.65 5.70
N ILE A 158 -9.40 8.60 5.36
CA ILE A 158 -8.41 7.72 5.98
C ILE A 158 -8.35 7.94 7.50
N ALA A 159 -8.28 9.19 7.94
CA ALA A 159 -8.25 9.51 9.37
C ALA A 159 -9.52 9.04 10.10
N LYS A 160 -10.70 9.27 9.50
CA LYS A 160 -11.98 8.82 10.05
C LYS A 160 -12.06 7.30 10.16
N ASP A 161 -11.72 6.59 9.08
CA ASP A 161 -11.79 5.13 9.05
C ASP A 161 -10.78 4.51 10.02
N THR A 162 -9.59 5.10 10.15
CA THR A 162 -8.58 4.70 11.14
C THR A 162 -9.12 4.80 12.57
N VAL A 163 -9.74 5.92 12.93
CA VAL A 163 -10.28 6.14 14.28
C VAL A 163 -11.45 5.19 14.59
N ILE A 164 -12.26 4.84 13.59
CA ILE A 164 -13.42 3.96 13.78
C ILE A 164 -13.02 2.47 13.80
N GLY A 165 -12.10 2.09 12.91
CA GLY A 165 -11.76 0.69 12.63
C GLY A 165 -10.80 0.10 13.65
N PHE A 166 -9.78 0.86 14.06
CA PHE A 166 -8.75 0.36 14.96
C PHE A 166 -9.13 0.51 16.42
N SER A 167 -8.60 -0.38 17.26
CA SER A 167 -8.61 -0.18 18.72
C SER A 167 -7.93 1.15 19.07
N GLY A 168 -8.33 1.80 20.18
CA GLY A 168 -7.77 3.10 20.57
C GLY A 168 -6.24 3.13 20.67
N SER A 169 -5.64 2.02 21.13
CA SER A 169 -4.18 1.86 21.23
C SER A 169 -3.52 1.80 19.84
N THR A 170 -4.10 1.03 18.92
CA THR A 170 -3.56 0.86 17.56
C THR A 170 -3.75 2.12 16.73
N ALA A 171 -4.90 2.80 16.85
CA ALA A 171 -5.17 4.06 16.17
C ALA A 171 -4.16 5.16 16.56
N ALA A 172 -3.80 5.26 17.84
CA ALA A 172 -2.81 6.22 18.33
C ALA A 172 -1.42 6.01 17.71
N VAL A 173 -0.99 4.75 17.57
CA VAL A 173 0.29 4.40 16.94
C VAL A 173 0.30 4.76 15.45
N VAL A 174 -0.74 4.33 14.71
CA VAL A 174 -0.84 4.59 13.26
C VAL A 174 -0.84 6.09 12.95
N LEU A 175 -1.64 6.86 13.68
CA LEU A 175 -1.71 8.32 13.51
C LEU A 175 -0.41 9.02 13.93
N GLY A 176 0.24 8.57 15.01
CA GLY A 176 1.51 9.12 15.46
C GLY A 176 2.64 8.94 14.44
N VAL A 177 2.76 7.75 13.85
CA VAL A 177 3.77 7.45 12.82
C VAL A 177 3.51 8.27 11.55
N ALA A 178 2.25 8.34 11.09
CA ALA A 178 1.89 9.12 9.92
C ALA A 178 2.16 10.63 10.11
N GLY A 179 1.86 11.17 11.29
CA GLY A 179 2.15 12.56 11.64
C GLY A 179 3.64 12.90 11.61
N ALA A 180 4.48 12.00 12.16
CA ALA A 180 5.94 12.17 12.14
C ALA A 180 6.51 12.13 10.71
N ALA A 181 6.05 11.19 9.88
CA ALA A 181 6.47 11.08 8.49
C ALA A 181 6.08 12.31 7.64
N PHE A 182 4.86 12.83 7.84
CA PHE A 182 4.39 14.03 7.16
C PHE A 182 5.19 15.28 7.56
N ALA A 183 5.54 15.41 8.84
CA ALA A 183 6.40 16.50 9.32
C ALA A 183 7.81 16.44 8.71
N ALA A 184 8.42 15.25 8.66
CA ALA A 184 9.74 15.04 8.05
C ALA A 184 9.75 15.40 6.56
N LEU A 185 8.67 15.07 5.84
CA LEU A 185 8.57 15.33 4.41
C LEU A 185 8.40 16.81 4.06
N LYS A 186 7.76 17.60 4.92
CA LYS A 186 7.68 19.08 4.77
C LYS A 186 9.04 19.77 4.92
N LEU A 187 10.02 19.11 5.55
CA LEU A 187 11.37 19.63 5.73
C LEU A 187 12.31 19.30 4.57
N LEU A 188 11.87 18.48 3.60
CA LEU A 188 12.68 18.15 2.42
C LEU A 188 12.79 19.37 1.48
N PRO A 189 14.01 19.75 1.05
CA PRO A 189 14.18 20.89 0.15
C PRO A 189 13.51 20.61 -1.20
N ARG A 190 12.68 21.54 -1.66
CA ARG A 190 12.10 21.49 -3.02
C ARG A 190 13.20 21.75 -4.04
N LYS A 191 13.36 20.83 -5.00
CA LYS A 191 14.25 21.05 -6.16
C LYS A 191 13.73 22.29 -6.92
N PRO A 192 14.55 23.29 -7.24
CA PRO A 192 14.10 24.43 -8.02
C PRO A 192 13.64 23.93 -9.39
N ALA A 193 12.45 24.39 -9.81
CA ALA A 193 11.93 24.09 -11.15
C ALA A 193 12.95 24.60 -12.18
N THR A 194 13.47 23.69 -12.99
CA THR A 194 14.34 24.03 -14.11
C THR A 194 13.45 24.78 -15.11
N GLN A 195 13.63 26.10 -15.20
CA GLN A 195 13.09 26.87 -16.33
C GLN A 195 13.93 26.51 -17.57
N ALA A 196 13.23 26.47 -18.70
CA ALA A 196 13.65 26.01 -20.02
C ALA A 196 15.04 26.46 -20.50
#